data_AF-A0A1W0D628-F1
#
_entry.id   AF-A0A1W0D628-F1
#
_cell.length_a   1.000
_cell.length_b   1.000
_cell.length_c   1.000
_cell.angle_alpha   90.00
_cell.angle_beta   90.00
_cell.angle_gamma   90.00
#
_symmetry.space_group_name_H-M   'P 1'
#
loop_
_entity.id
_entity.type
_entity.pdbx_description
1 polymer ?
#
loop_
_entity_poly.entity_id
_entity_poly.type
_entity_poly.pdbx_seq_one_letter_code
_entity_poly.pdbx_strand_id
1 'polypeptide(L)'
;MSTKLFWAIKDTVDAYGGGQQELAELMGVNYNSFRNKANPNKTDEKASHFTTPELFRLMQVTGDFRLLQFFADEFGFSLVRQEGEVSSPDDALLYQLQCMSRGNDGVDIRQWLGRHDIRRADFVTLAMKFMKNLMVMVERANG
;
A
#
# COMPACT_ATOMS: atom_id res chain seq x y z
N MET A 1 4.66 18.58 -11.77
CA MET A 1 4.11 17.26 -11.36
C MET A 1 4.99 16.19 -11.98
N SER A 2 5.41 15.14 -11.24
CA SER A 2 6.33 14.11 -11.77
C SER A 2 5.67 13.32 -12.91
N THR A 3 6.37 13.13 -14.04
CA THR A 3 5.87 12.35 -15.19
C THR A 3 5.47 10.93 -14.79
N LYS A 4 6.16 10.35 -13.80
CA LYS A 4 5.88 9.00 -13.29
C LYS A 4 4.51 8.89 -12.60
N LEU A 5 4.03 9.97 -11.96
CA LEU A 5 2.71 9.98 -11.33
C LEU A 5 1.60 9.79 -12.37
N PHE A 6 1.71 10.46 -13.52
CA PHE A 6 0.70 10.34 -14.57
C PHE A 6 0.64 8.94 -15.17
N TRP A 7 1.78 8.26 -15.30
CA TRP A 7 1.82 6.85 -15.70
C TRP A 7 1.18 5.95 -14.65
N ALA A 8 1.44 6.16 -13.36
CA ALA A 8 0.78 5.42 -12.30
C ALA A 8 -0.75 5.62 -12.30
N ILE A 9 -1.23 6.83 -12.59
CA ILE A 9 -2.67 7.11 -12.75
C ILE A 9 -3.22 6.32 -13.93
N LYS A 10 -2.55 6.41 -15.10
CA LYS A 10 -2.96 5.69 -16.30
C LYS A 10 -3.02 4.18 -16.08
N ASP A 11 -1.99 3.61 -15.45
CA ASP A 11 -1.93 2.17 -15.18
C ASP A 11 -3.00 1.72 -14.18
N THR A 12 -3.39 2.60 -13.26
CA THR A 12 -4.51 2.36 -12.33
C THR A 12 -5.84 2.35 -13.09
N VAL A 13 -6.06 3.31 -13.98
CA VAL A 13 -7.27 3.42 -14.80
C VAL A 13 -7.38 2.25 -15.78
N ASP A 14 -6.29 1.85 -16.42
CA ASP A 14 -6.30 0.78 -17.43
C ASP A 14 -6.40 -0.62 -16.81
N ALA A 15 -6.00 -0.79 -15.55
CA ALA A 15 -6.19 -2.05 -14.83
C ALA A 15 -7.64 -2.30 -14.37
N TYR A 16 -8.50 -1.27 -14.42
CA TYR A 16 -9.89 -1.41 -14.03
C TYR A 16 -10.69 -2.19 -15.08
N GLY A 17 -11.21 -3.36 -14.70
CA GLY A 17 -11.89 -4.30 -15.60
C GLY A 17 -13.21 -3.81 -16.21
N GLY A 18 -13.91 -2.85 -15.59
CA GLY A 18 -15.16 -2.26 -16.09
C GLY A 18 -14.97 -1.19 -17.18
N GLY A 19 -13.71 -0.84 -17.48
CA GLY A 19 -13.38 0.16 -18.49
C GLY A 19 -13.55 1.61 -18.02
N GLN A 20 -13.04 2.54 -18.83
CA GLN A 20 -12.88 3.94 -18.42
C GLN A 20 -14.20 4.72 -18.29
N GLN A 21 -15.24 4.33 -19.03
CA GLN A 21 -16.53 5.00 -18.99
C GLN A 21 -17.26 4.72 -17.67
N GLU A 22 -17.36 3.45 -17.30
CA GLU A 22 -17.93 3.03 -16.02
C GLU A 22 -17.14 3.63 -14.86
N LEU A 23 -15.81 3.61 -14.93
CA LEU A 23 -14.96 4.22 -13.92
C LEU A 23 -15.21 5.73 -13.78
N ALA A 24 -15.39 6.47 -14.88
CA ALA A 24 -15.71 7.89 -14.83
C ALA A 24 -17.05 8.15 -14.13
N GLU A 25 -18.06 7.30 -14.35
CA GLU A 25 -19.36 7.37 -13.68
C GLU A 25 -19.23 7.11 -12.17
N LEU A 26 -18.50 6.07 -11.76
CA LEU A 26 -18.23 5.76 -10.34
C LEU A 26 -17.43 6.84 -9.61
N MET A 27 -16.63 7.57 -10.37
CA MET A 27 -15.87 8.74 -9.93
C MET A 27 -16.72 10.01 -9.86
N GLY A 28 -17.92 10.03 -10.45
CA GLY A 28 -18.76 11.22 -10.54
C GLY A 28 -18.19 12.32 -11.45
N VAL A 29 -17.35 11.93 -12.43
CA VAL A 29 -16.67 12.87 -13.34
C VAL A 29 -17.17 12.64 -14.77
N ASN A 30 -17.34 13.72 -15.53
CA ASN A 30 -17.65 13.60 -16.96
C ASN A 30 -16.56 12.79 -17.70
N TYR A 31 -16.97 11.83 -18.53
CA TYR A 31 -16.06 10.94 -19.25
C TYR A 31 -14.97 11.65 -20.07
N ASN A 32 -15.29 12.75 -20.76
CA ASN A 32 -14.30 13.49 -21.55
C ASN A 32 -13.26 14.17 -20.65
N SER A 33 -13.71 14.73 -19.51
CA SER A 33 -12.80 15.29 -18.50
C SER A 33 -11.94 14.19 -17.88
N PHE A 34 -12.52 13.04 -17.55
CA PHE A 34 -11.81 11.89 -16.98
C PHE A 34 -10.71 11.40 -17.92
N ARG A 35 -11.03 11.16 -19.20
CA ARG A 35 -10.05 10.74 -20.22
C ARG A 35 -8.93 11.76 -20.39
N ASN A 36 -9.25 13.05 -20.34
CA ASN A 36 -8.23 14.10 -20.41
C ASN A 36 -7.31 14.08 -19.18
N LYS A 37 -7.88 13.91 -17.98
CA LYS A 37 -7.13 13.82 -16.72
C LYS A 37 -6.23 12.58 -16.62
N ALA A 38 -6.66 11.47 -17.19
CA ALA A 38 -5.93 10.20 -17.18
C ALA A 38 -4.84 10.11 -18.27
N ASN A 39 -4.75 11.08 -19.18
CA ASN A 39 -3.81 11.03 -20.29
C ASN A 39 -2.43 11.57 -19.88
N PRO A 40 -1.38 10.73 -19.80
CA PRO A 40 -0.05 11.14 -19.36
C PRO A 40 0.67 12.04 -20.37
N ASN A 41 0.17 12.16 -21.60
CA ASN A 41 0.73 13.07 -22.61
C ASN A 41 0.14 14.50 -22.51
N LYS A 42 -0.87 14.72 -21.66
CA LYS A 42 -1.45 16.04 -21.41
C LYS A 42 -0.89 16.61 -20.12
N THR A 43 0.36 17.05 -20.16
CA THR A 43 1.10 17.58 -19.00
C THR A 43 1.28 19.09 -19.00
N ASP A 44 0.68 19.79 -19.96
CA ASP A 44 0.77 21.25 -20.08
C ASP A 44 0.06 21.95 -18.91
N GLU A 45 0.46 23.19 -18.59
CA GLU A 45 -0.08 23.98 -17.46
C GLU A 45 -1.61 24.20 -17.52
N LYS A 46 -2.22 24.01 -18.69
CA LYS A 46 -3.67 24.14 -18.92
C LYS A 46 -4.41 22.79 -18.88
N ALA A 47 -3.69 21.69 -18.68
CA ALA A 47 -4.29 20.36 -18.63
C ALA A 47 -5.14 20.21 -17.36
N SER A 48 -6.32 19.62 -17.52
CA SER A 48 -7.11 19.22 -16.37
C SER A 48 -6.45 18.00 -15.75
N HIS A 49 -6.06 18.09 -14.48
CA HIS A 49 -5.48 16.98 -13.73
C HIS A 49 -6.46 16.46 -12.68
N PHE A 50 -6.22 15.23 -12.22
CA PHE A 50 -6.92 14.74 -11.04
C PHE A 50 -6.52 15.55 -9.81
N THR A 51 -7.53 16.03 -9.09
CA THR A 51 -7.37 16.62 -7.76
C THR A 51 -7.08 15.54 -6.73
N THR A 52 -6.54 15.91 -5.57
CA THR A 52 -6.26 14.94 -4.48
C THR A 52 -7.50 14.14 -4.06
N PRO A 53 -8.70 14.74 -3.88
CA PRO A 53 -9.91 13.96 -3.58
C PRO A 53 -10.28 12.95 -4.68
N GLU A 54 -10.08 13.32 -5.95
CA GLU A 54 -10.33 12.38 -7.05
C GLU A 54 -9.29 11.26 -7.10
N LEU A 55 -8.00 11.53 -6.86
CA LEU A 55 -7.01 10.45 -6.75
C LEU A 55 -7.34 9.49 -5.62
N PHE A 56 -7.78 10.02 -4.47
CA PHE A 56 -8.21 9.20 -3.35
C PHE A 56 -9.41 8.33 -3.71
N ARG A 57 -10.44 8.93 -4.34
CA ARG A 57 -11.63 8.20 -4.78
C ARG A 57 -11.29 7.15 -5.85
N LEU A 58 -10.36 7.46 -6.77
CA LEU A 58 -9.88 6.52 -7.79
C LEU A 58 -9.34 5.25 -7.12
N MET A 59 -8.43 5.39 -6.15
CA MET A 59 -7.87 4.25 -5.41
C MET A 59 -8.96 3.48 -4.63
N GLN A 60 -9.95 4.17 -4.06
CA GLN A 60 -11.05 3.51 -3.34
C GLN A 60 -11.93 2.67 -4.27
N VAL A 61 -12.26 3.19 -5.46
CA VAL A 61 -13.15 2.51 -6.41
C VAL A 61 -12.44 1.34 -7.09
N THR A 62 -11.18 1.51 -7.48
CA THR A 62 -10.42 0.45 -8.14
C THR A 62 -9.85 -0.58 -7.17
N GLY A 63 -9.74 -0.23 -5.88
CA GLY A 63 -8.99 -1.02 -4.90
C GLY A 63 -7.47 -1.04 -5.17
N ASP A 64 -7.00 -0.18 -6.08
CA ASP A 64 -5.62 -0.14 -6.52
C ASP A 64 -4.85 0.98 -5.83
N PHE A 65 -3.85 0.60 -5.03
CA PHE A 65 -3.08 1.51 -4.20
C PHE A 65 -1.68 1.79 -4.77
N ARG A 66 -1.41 1.51 -6.05
CA ARG A 66 -0.12 1.82 -6.69
C ARG A 66 0.22 3.31 -6.65
N LEU A 67 -0.78 4.18 -6.73
CA LEU A 67 -0.61 5.63 -6.55
C LEU A 67 -0.13 6.00 -5.16
N LEU A 68 -0.69 5.36 -4.13
CA LEU A 68 -0.27 5.56 -2.75
C LEU A 68 1.17 5.08 -2.55
N GLN A 69 1.51 3.90 -3.07
CA GLN A 69 2.88 3.36 -3.07
C GLN A 69 3.86 4.32 -3.74
N PHE A 70 3.51 4.84 -4.92
CA PHE A 70 4.33 5.82 -5.63
C PHE A 70 4.63 7.06 -4.79
N PHE A 71 3.64 7.60 -4.07
CA PHE A 71 3.88 8.73 -3.18
C PHE A 71 4.85 8.40 -2.06
N ALA A 72 4.76 7.22 -1.44
CA ALA A 72 5.71 6.84 -0.40
C ALA A 72 7.13 6.68 -0.96
N ASP A 73 7.27 6.01 -2.11
CA ASP A 73 8.56 5.75 -2.76
C ASP A 73 9.30 7.05 -3.12
N GLU A 74 8.58 8.06 -3.63
CA GLU A 74 9.18 9.37 -4.01
C GLU A 74 9.82 10.10 -2.81
N PHE A 75 9.39 9.81 -1.59
CA PHE A 75 9.93 10.39 -0.37
C PHE A 75 10.76 9.39 0.46
N GLY A 76 11.02 8.19 -0.07
CA GLY A 76 11.76 7.14 0.64
C GLY A 76 11.01 6.51 1.82
N PHE A 77 9.68 6.65 1.87
CA PHE A 77 8.85 5.97 2.85
C PHE A 77 8.45 4.58 2.38
N SER A 78 8.23 3.67 3.33
CA SER A 78 7.60 2.38 3.04
C SER A 78 6.13 2.43 3.40
N LEU A 79 5.27 2.01 2.47
CA LEU A 79 3.88 1.73 2.75
C LEU A 79 3.72 0.32 3.27
N VAL A 80 3.01 0.21 4.39
CA VAL A 80 2.58 -1.06 4.94
C VAL A 80 1.08 -0.99 5.11
N ARG A 81 0.38 -1.85 4.37
CA ARG A 81 -1.07 -1.98 4.49
C ARG A 81 -1.37 -2.55 5.86
N GLN A 82 -2.17 -1.84 6.65
CA GLN A 82 -2.72 -2.40 7.87
C GLN A 82 -3.85 -3.33 7.44
N GLU A 83 -3.62 -4.64 7.50
CA GLU A 83 -4.67 -5.62 7.24
C GLU A 83 -5.50 -5.80 8.51
N GLY A 84 -6.74 -5.32 8.48
CA GLY A 84 -7.72 -5.55 9.55
C GLY A 84 -7.35 -4.96 10.91
N GLU A 85 -8.26 -5.14 11.87
CA GLU A 85 -7.88 -5.11 13.28
C GLU A 85 -6.91 -6.26 13.49
N VAL A 86 -5.63 -5.93 13.52
CA VAL A 86 -4.66 -6.86 14.07
C VAL A 86 -5.04 -7.11 15.53
N SER A 87 -5.58 -8.28 15.77
CA SER A 87 -6.15 -8.69 17.06
C SER A 87 -5.26 -9.71 17.76
N SER A 88 -4.20 -10.18 17.09
CA SER A 88 -3.36 -11.26 17.58
C SER A 88 -1.85 -10.93 17.55
N PRO A 89 -1.05 -11.55 18.42
CA PRO A 89 0.41 -11.48 18.36
C PRO A 89 1.02 -12.05 17.06
N ASP A 90 0.32 -12.96 16.38
CA ASP A 90 0.79 -13.59 15.14
C ASP A 90 0.81 -12.58 13.98
N ASP A 91 -0.26 -11.82 13.85
CA ASP A 91 -0.38 -10.73 12.88
C ASP A 91 0.70 -9.65 13.12
N ALA A 92 1.00 -9.36 14.40
CA ALA A 92 2.08 -8.45 14.80
C ALA A 92 3.44 -8.89 14.27
N LEU A 93 3.73 -10.18 14.41
CA LEU A 93 5.00 -10.77 14.01
C LEU A 93 5.12 -10.81 12.48
N LEU A 94 4.06 -11.20 11.78
CA LEU A 94 4.02 -11.19 10.31
C LEU A 94 4.22 -9.78 9.74
N TYR A 95 3.56 -8.79 10.34
CA TYR A 95 3.72 -7.39 9.98
C TYR A 95 5.17 -6.91 10.17
N GLN A 96 5.79 -7.25 11.30
CA GLN A 96 7.18 -6.88 11.57
C GLN A 96 8.16 -7.55 10.60
N LEU A 97 7.97 -8.83 10.28
CA LEU A 97 8.81 -9.55 9.32
C LEU A 97 8.71 -8.95 7.91
N GLN A 98 7.50 -8.55 7.49
CA GLN A 98 7.30 -7.86 6.23
C GLN A 98 8.07 -6.53 6.19
N CYS A 99 8.01 -5.74 7.26
CA CYS A 99 8.77 -4.50 7.39
C CYS A 99 10.28 -4.76 7.24
N MET A 100 10.80 -5.72 8.02
CA MET A 100 12.23 -6.06 8.02
C MET A 100 12.72 -6.56 6.65
N SER A 101 11.92 -7.37 5.94
CA SER A 101 12.25 -7.88 4.60
C SER A 101 12.44 -6.78 3.56
N ARG A 102 11.84 -5.60 3.79
CA ARG A 102 11.92 -4.42 2.93
C ARG A 102 12.98 -3.42 3.39
N GLY A 103 13.83 -3.79 4.36
CA GLY A 103 14.89 -2.94 4.89
C GLY A 103 14.38 -1.84 5.82
N ASN A 104 13.19 -2.01 6.39
CA ASN A 104 12.60 -1.06 7.32
C ASN A 104 12.48 -1.71 8.71
N ASP A 105 12.87 -0.98 9.75
CA ASP A 105 12.86 -1.45 11.14
C ASP A 105 11.43 -1.61 11.70
N GLY A 106 10.41 -1.29 10.90
CA GLY A 106 8.99 -1.42 11.22
C GLY A 106 8.44 -0.22 11.97
N VAL A 107 7.12 -0.22 12.16
CA VAL A 107 6.45 0.69 13.09
C VAL A 107 7.02 0.47 14.49
N ASP A 108 7.07 1.49 15.36
CA ASP A 108 7.43 1.30 16.78
C ASP A 108 6.48 0.25 17.40
N ILE A 109 6.95 -1.00 17.45
CA ILE A 109 6.21 -2.17 17.93
C ILE A 109 5.68 -1.90 19.34
N ARG A 110 6.39 -1.10 20.14
CA ARG A 110 5.95 -0.75 21.50
C ARG A 110 4.70 0.10 21.50
N GLN A 111 4.63 1.10 20.60
CA GLN A 111 3.45 1.94 20.45
C GLN A 111 2.29 1.14 19.85
N TRP A 112 2.60 0.24 18.91
CA TRP A 112 1.60 -0.55 18.22
C TRP A 112 0.98 -1.64 19.12
N LEU A 113 1.78 -2.42 19.86
CA LEU A 113 1.28 -3.40 20.85
C LEU A 113 0.40 -2.74 21.91
N GLY A 114 0.76 -1.52 22.33
CA GLY A 114 -0.01 -0.75 23.32
C GLY A 114 -1.38 -0.29 22.82
N ARG A 115 -1.59 -0.18 21.51
CA ARG A 115 -2.90 0.20 20.93
C ARG A 115 -3.89 -0.97 20.83
N HIS A 116 -3.38 -2.21 20.80
CA HIS A 116 -4.18 -3.41 20.55
C HIS A 116 -4.36 -4.30 21.80
N ASP A 117 -4.03 -3.80 22.99
CA ASP A 117 -4.04 -4.55 24.28
C ASP A 117 -3.26 -5.88 24.23
N ILE A 118 -2.27 -5.96 23.33
CA ILE A 118 -1.45 -7.16 23.18
C ILE A 118 -0.33 -7.11 24.23
N ARG A 119 -0.28 -8.12 25.10
CA ARG A 119 0.78 -8.22 26.09
C ARG A 119 2.12 -8.48 25.40
N ARG A 120 3.12 -7.65 25.75
CA ARG A 120 4.50 -7.78 25.25
C ARG A 120 5.09 -9.16 25.49
N ALA A 121 4.78 -9.79 26.63
CA ALA A 121 5.25 -11.13 26.97
C ALA A 121 4.77 -12.19 25.96
N ASP A 122 3.53 -12.07 25.50
CA ASP A 122 2.92 -13.00 24.56
C ASP A 122 3.59 -12.85 23.17
N PHE A 123 3.82 -11.60 22.72
CA PHE A 123 4.56 -11.29 21.50
C PHE A 123 6.01 -11.82 21.53
N VAL A 124 6.76 -11.55 22.61
CA VAL A 124 8.15 -12.00 22.74
C VAL A 124 8.25 -13.53 22.76
N THR A 125 7.32 -14.20 23.45
CA THR A 125 7.26 -15.67 23.48
C THR A 125 7.03 -16.25 22.09
N LEU A 126 6.12 -15.65 21.33
CA LEU A 126 5.84 -16.05 19.95
C LEU A 126 7.05 -15.83 19.05
N ALA A 127 7.66 -14.64 19.09
CA ALA A 127 8.84 -14.30 18.30
C ALA A 127 10.01 -15.27 18.57
N MET A 128 10.24 -15.62 19.84
CA MET A 128 11.27 -16.62 20.21
C MET A 128 10.97 -18.02 19.65
N LYS A 129 9.71 -18.48 19.74
CA LYS A 129 9.30 -19.77 19.14
C LYS A 129 9.49 -19.77 17.63
N PHE A 130 9.12 -18.68 16.97
CA PHE A 130 9.27 -18.51 15.54
C PHE A 130 10.75 -18.55 15.12
N MET A 131 11.62 -17.77 15.75
CA MET A 131 13.06 -17.78 15.44
C MET A 131 13.68 -19.16 15.63
N LYS A 132 13.31 -19.87 16.70
CA LYS A 132 13.77 -21.25 16.92
C LYS A 132 13.38 -22.18 15.77
N ASN A 133 12.11 -22.14 15.35
CA ASN A 133 11.63 -22.97 14.25
C ASN A 133 12.29 -22.60 12.91
N LEU A 134 12.55 -21.31 12.69
CA LEU A 134 13.20 -20.81 11.48
C LEU A 134 14.67 -21.25 11.41
N MET A 135 15.40 -21.21 12.53
CA MET A 135 16.76 -21.77 12.60
C MET A 135 16.79 -23.25 12.25
N VAL A 136 15.88 -24.05 12.82
CA VAL A 136 15.78 -25.49 12.51
C VAL A 136 15.47 -25.72 11.02
N MET A 137 14.61 -24.89 10.42
CA MET A 137 14.31 -24.97 8.99
C MET A 137 15.53 -24.62 8.13
N VAL A 138 16.29 -23.58 8.49
CA VAL A 138 17.52 -23.18 7.77
C VAL A 138 18.59 -24.26 7.87
N GLU A 139 18.78 -24.87 9.04
CA GLU A 139 19.68 -26.00 9.23
C GLU A 139 19.31 -27.19 8.33
N ARG A 140 18.01 -27.47 8.18
CA ARG A 140 17.50 -28.53 7.27
C ARG A 140 17.61 -28.19 5.78
N ALA A 141 17.64 -26.91 5.42
CA ALA A 141 17.76 -26.47 4.04
C ALA A 141 19.22 -26.41 3.55
N ASN A 142 20.17 -26.27 4.49
CA ASN A 142 21.61 -26.19 4.20
C ASN A 142 22.36 -27.52 4.38
N GLY A 143 21.68 -28.59 4.84
CA GLY A 143 22.22 -29.95 4.97
C GLY A 143 21.52 -30.93 4.04
#